data_AF-A0AA37GV60-F1
#
_entry.id   AF-A0AA37GV60-F1
#
_cell.length_a   1.000
_cell.length_b   1.000
_cell.length_c   1.000
_cell.angle_alpha   90.00
_cell.angle_beta   90.00
_cell.angle_gamma   90.00
#
_symmetry.space_group_name_H-M   'P 1'
#
loop_
_entity.id
_entity.type
_entity.pdbx_description
1 polymer ?
#
loop_
_entity_poly.entity_id
_entity_poly.type
_entity_poly.pdbx_seq_one_letter_code
_entity_poly.pdbx_strand_id
1 'polypeptide(L)' 'MQFTTAAVAIFASLVAAQDLSLLPDCARPCFVDNFPLSGCASQTDFACVCASDAYNNAVTACVLGACQIADV' A
#
# COMPACT_ATOMS: atom_id res chain seq x y z
N MET A 1 -33.75 21.27 -17.65
CA MET A 1 -33.10 21.34 -16.32
C MET A 1 -34.02 20.56 -15.39
N GLN A 2 -33.74 19.34 -14.96
CA GLN A 2 -32.72 18.98 -13.96
C GLN A 2 -32.56 17.46 -13.97
N PHE A 3 -31.45 16.94 -14.51
CA PHE A 3 -30.98 15.59 -14.22
C PHE A 3 -30.04 15.70 -13.02
N THR A 4 -30.63 15.94 -11.86
CA THR A 4 -29.92 16.00 -10.58
C THR A 4 -30.17 14.66 -9.88
N THR A 5 -29.10 14.04 -9.37
CA THR A 5 -29.03 12.72 -8.70
C THR A 5 -29.04 11.53 -9.68
N ALA A 6 -28.10 10.58 -9.68
CA ALA A 6 -27.03 10.26 -8.75
C ALA A 6 -25.80 9.79 -9.54
N ALA A 7 -24.66 10.46 -9.37
CA ALA A 7 -23.37 9.90 -9.77
C ALA A 7 -23.00 8.83 -8.73
N VAL A 8 -23.43 7.58 -8.95
CA VAL A 8 -22.92 6.43 -8.20
C VAL A 8 -21.47 6.22 -8.65
N ALA A 9 -20.53 6.72 -7.85
CA ALA A 9 -19.12 6.55 -8.10
C ALA A 9 -18.72 5.09 -7.87
N ILE A 10 -18.30 4.43 -8.94
CA ILE A 10 -17.84 3.04 -8.94
C ILE A 10 -16.41 3.03 -8.41
N PHE A 11 -16.23 2.88 -7.10
CA PHE A 11 -14.91 2.73 -6.45
C PHE A 11 -14.54 1.26 -6.17
N ALA A 12 -15.07 0.32 -6.95
CA ALA A 12 -14.94 -1.12 -6.66
C ALA A 12 -13.54 -1.72 -6.96
N SER A 13 -12.56 -0.93 -7.42
CA SER A 13 -11.26 -1.43 -7.87
C SER A 13 -10.05 -1.10 -6.98
N LEU A 14 -10.22 -0.41 -5.84
CA LEU A 14 -9.08 -0.01 -4.98
C LEU A 14 -8.59 -1.12 -4.01
N VAL A 15 -9.24 -2.28 -3.98
CA VAL A 15 -8.90 -3.36 -3.03
C VAL A 15 -7.65 -4.15 -3.42
N ALA A 16 -7.32 -4.22 -4.72
CA ALA A 16 -6.21 -5.06 -5.20
C ALA A 16 -4.82 -4.58 -4.73
N ALA A 17 -4.69 -3.30 -4.37
CA ALA A 17 -3.44 -2.74 -3.83
C ALA A 17 -3.26 -2.94 -2.32
N GLN A 18 -4.31 -3.41 -1.61
CA GLN A 18 -4.32 -3.51 -0.14
C GLN A 18 -4.18 -4.95 0.36
N ASP A 19 -4.15 -5.94 -0.55
CA ASP A 19 -3.94 -7.33 -0.19
C ASP A 19 -2.45 -7.67 -0.14
N LEU A 20 -1.90 -7.73 1.06
CA LEU A 20 -0.49 -8.04 1.28
C LEU A 20 -0.17 -9.54 1.03
N SER A 21 -1.18 -10.39 0.87
CA SER A 21 -1.02 -11.84 0.63
C SER A 21 -0.57 -12.14 -0.79
N LEU A 22 -0.81 -11.21 -1.72
CA LEU A 22 -0.33 -11.28 -3.10
C LEU A 22 1.14 -10.89 -3.26
N LEU A 23 1.78 -10.35 -2.22
CA LEU A 23 3.20 -9.99 -2.28
C LEU A 23 4.08 -11.24 -2.22
N PRO A 24 5.19 -11.25 -2.96
CA PRO A 24 6.18 -12.30 -2.87
C PRO A 24 6.78 -12.39 -1.47
N ASP A 25 7.26 -13.58 -1.13
CA ASP A 25 7.83 -13.88 0.18
C ASP A 25 8.99 -12.95 0.56
N CYS A 26 9.75 -12.48 -0.43
CA CYS A 26 10.86 -11.55 -0.25
C CYS A 26 10.41 -10.14 0.18
N ALA A 27 9.20 -9.71 -0.20
CA ALA A 27 8.73 -8.35 0.02
C ALA A 27 7.95 -8.19 1.33
N ARG A 28 7.23 -9.23 1.78
CA ARG A 28 6.41 -9.16 3.01
C ARG A 28 7.14 -8.63 4.25
N PRO A 29 8.37 -9.10 4.61
CA PRO A 29 9.07 -8.55 5.77
C PRO A 29 9.37 -7.05 5.60
N CYS A 30 9.63 -6.56 4.39
CA CYS A 30 9.88 -5.14 4.15
C CYS A 30 8.70 -4.26 4.57
N PHE A 31 7.46 -4.67 4.33
CA PHE A 31 6.27 -3.90 4.71
C PHE A 31 6.01 -3.94 6.22
N VAL A 32 6.25 -5.08 6.87
CA VAL A 32 6.00 -5.29 8.30
C VAL A 32 7.08 -4.64 9.15
N ASP A 33 8.36 -4.87 8.82
CA ASP A 33 9.49 -4.43 9.65
C ASP A 33 9.71 -2.92 9.57
N ASN A 34 9.35 -2.30 8.44
CA ASN A 34 9.43 -0.84 8.29
C ASN A 34 8.17 -0.11 8.78
N PHE A 35 7.09 -0.81 9.14
CA PHE A 35 5.84 -0.17 9.59
C PHE A 35 6.01 0.88 10.69
N PRO A 36 6.91 0.72 11.69
CA PRO A 36 7.13 1.75 12.71
C PRO A 36 7.56 3.12 12.14
N LEU A 37 8.13 3.17 10.93
CA LEU A 37 8.50 4.42 10.24
C LEU A 37 7.30 5.16 9.65
N SER A 38 6.15 4.50 9.52
CA SER A 38 4.93 5.11 8.98
C SER A 38 4.35 6.18 9.89
N GLY A 39 4.54 6.06 11.21
CA GLY A 39 3.87 6.89 12.21
C GLY A 39 2.37 6.61 12.35
N CYS A 40 1.84 5.60 11.66
CA CYS A 40 0.43 5.25 11.64
C CYS A 40 0.07 4.35 12.83
N ALA A 41 -1.19 4.43 13.28
CA ALA A 41 -1.67 3.63 14.41
C ALA A 41 -1.90 2.15 14.06
N SER A 42 -2.15 1.85 12.78
CA SER A 42 -2.42 0.49 12.29
C SER A 42 -1.78 0.27 10.92
N GLN A 43 -1.31 -0.96 10.67
CA GLN A 43 -0.84 -1.41 9.35
C GLN A 43 -1.95 -1.40 8.29
N THR A 44 -3.21 -1.48 8.73
CA THR A 44 -4.38 -1.44 7.84
C THR A 44 -4.90 -0.01 7.59
N ASP A 45 -4.28 1.00 8.19
CA ASP A 45 -4.56 2.39 7.86
C ASP A 45 -3.81 2.77 6.57
N PHE A 46 -4.23 2.20 5.44
CA PHE A 46 -3.56 2.36 4.16
C PHE A 46 -3.49 3.83 3.72
N ALA A 47 -4.48 4.65 4.10
CA ALA A 47 -4.46 6.07 3.80
C ALA A 47 -3.30 6.77 4.52
N CYS A 48 -3.09 6.48 5.81
CA CYS A 48 -1.94 6.99 6.54
C CYS A 48 -0.63 6.40 6.04
N VAL A 49 -0.56 5.07 5.87
CA VAL A 49 0.66 4.35 5.49
C VAL A 49 1.16 4.82 4.13
N CYS A 50 0.29 4.92 3.13
CA CYS A 50 0.65 5.39 1.80
C CYS A 50 1.05 6.86 1.77
N ALA A 51 0.60 7.68 2.74
CA ALA A 51 0.98 9.09 2.84
C ALA A 51 2.36 9.29 3.50
N SER A 52 2.96 8.26 4.08
CA SER A 52 4.25 8.36 4.75
C SER A 52 5.43 8.12 3.79
N ASP A 53 6.06 9.21 3.36
CA ASP A 53 7.27 9.14 2.52
C ASP A 53 8.42 8.37 3.20
N ALA A 54 8.55 8.47 4.53
CA ALA A 54 9.58 7.77 5.29
C ALA A 54 9.39 6.25 5.21
N TYR A 55 8.16 5.78 5.39
CA TYR A 55 7.80 4.37 5.23
C TYR A 55 8.01 3.91 3.79
N ASN A 56 7.44 4.62 2.82
CA ASN A 56 7.50 4.26 1.41
C ASN A 56 8.95 4.13 0.92
N ASN A 57 9.82 5.10 1.24
CA ASN A 57 11.23 5.06 0.86
C ASN A 57 11.98 3.88 1.50
N ALA A 58 11.71 3.57 2.77
CA ALA A 58 12.35 2.46 3.47
C ALA A 58 11.90 1.10 2.92
N VAL A 59 10.60 0.95 2.64
CA VAL A 59 10.05 -0.25 2.01
C VAL A 59 10.63 -0.43 0.61
N THR A 60 10.65 0.61 -0.23
CA THR A 60 11.25 0.54 -1.57
C THR A 60 12.72 0.12 -1.51
N ALA A 61 13.52 0.73 -0.64
CA ALA A 61 14.93 0.35 -0.48
C ALA A 61 15.10 -1.10 -0.03
N CYS A 62 14.25 -1.57 0.90
CA CYS A 62 14.26 -2.95 1.36
C CYS A 62 13.90 -3.94 0.23
N VAL A 63 12.81 -3.68 -0.51
CA VAL A 63 12.34 -4.54 -1.59
C VAL A 63 13.39 -4.65 -2.69
N LEU A 64 14.01 -3.53 -3.09
CA LEU A 64 15.08 -3.53 -4.10
C LEU A 64 16.34 -4.30 -3.67
N GLY A 65 16.56 -4.46 -2.36
CA GLY A 65 17.67 -5.25 -1.82
C GLY A 65 17.34 -6.72 -1.56
N ALA A 66 16.07 -7.03 -1.28
CA ALA A 66 15.62 -8.36 -0.86
C ALA A 66 15.00 -9.19 -2.00
N CYS A 67 14.45 -8.55 -3.03
CA CYS A 67 13.71 -9.17 -4.12
C CYS A 67 14.46 -9.05 -5.46
N GLN A 68 14.28 -10.01 -6.37
CA GLN A 68 14.78 -9.88 -7.74
C GLN A 68 13.83 -9.00 -8.56
N ILE A 69 14.27 -8.45 -9.69
CA ILE A 69 13.41 -7.57 -10.54
C ILE A 69 12.15 -8.29 -11.06
N ALA A 70 12.14 -9.62 -11.11
CA ALA A 70 10.95 -10.38 -11.47
C ALA A 70 9.86 -10.37 -10.38
N ASP A 71 10.20 -9.94 -9.16
CA ASP A 71 9.35 -9.95 -7.98
C ASP A 71 8.88 -8.53 -7.55
N VAL A 72 9.28 -7.48 -8.29
CA VAL A 72 8.97 -6.06 -8.00
C VAL A 72 8.11 -5.43 -9.09
#